data_AF-K0B988-F1
#
_entry.id   AF-K0B988-F1
#
_cell.length_a   1.000
_cell.length_b   1.000
_cell.length_c   1.000
_cell.angle_alpha   90.00
_cell.angle_beta   90.00
_cell.angle_gamma   90.00
#
_symmetry.space_group_name_H-M   'P 1'
#
loop_
_entity.id
_entity.type
_entity.pdbx_description
1 polymer ?
#
loop_
_entity_poly.entity_id
_entity_poly.type
_entity_poly.pdbx_seq_one_letter_code
_entity_poly.pdbx_strand_id
1 'polypeptide(L)'
;MQSAESSDTTPSDAQAPETTTVSEPQVPVDPADINAKTLTQLNTLMEESLQIYELEDQKDTVIGDLHNALKVITSFLSFSTPVHPGIFNLPSDSTVTMLPDLKLIIKLSNGKTEIKKFTDYSPEIITQIVEYVTPQLLELISAQKAYLAEKITFLRTATKQLSTISQLKENIPTISDSKEE
;
A
#
# COMPACT_ATOMS: atom_id res chain seq x y z
N MET A 1 82.87 39.46 -25.99
CA MET A 1 83.46 38.97 -27.25
C MET A 1 82.32 38.28 -27.98
N GLN A 2 81.68 39.03 -28.88
CA GLN A 2 81.84 38.97 -30.35
C GLN A 2 81.10 37.75 -30.91
N SER A 3 79.92 37.97 -31.51
CA SER A 3 79.71 38.22 -32.96
C SER A 3 79.33 36.88 -33.63
N ALA A 4 78.41 36.72 -34.57
CA ALA A 4 77.58 37.61 -35.38
C ALA A 4 76.44 36.72 -35.96
N GLU A 5 75.23 37.26 -36.22
CA GLU A 5 74.65 37.48 -37.59
C GLU A 5 74.25 36.17 -38.33
N SER A 6 73.08 35.99 -38.94
CA SER A 6 72.12 36.88 -39.62
C SER A 6 70.78 36.12 -39.82
N SER A 7 69.60 36.73 -39.64
CA SER A 7 68.66 37.25 -40.69
C SER A 7 67.89 36.14 -41.44
N ASP A 8 66.60 36.18 -41.83
CA ASP A 8 65.52 37.18 -41.83
C ASP A 8 64.19 36.47 -42.24
N THR A 9 63.05 37.13 -41.98
CA THR A 9 61.73 37.06 -42.67
C THR A 9 60.81 35.81 -42.70
N THR A 10 59.58 36.02 -42.19
CA THR A 10 58.25 35.33 -42.33
C THR A 10 57.65 35.47 -43.76
N PRO A 11 56.45 34.90 -44.17
CA PRO A 11 55.39 34.19 -43.42
C PRO A 11 54.73 32.94 -44.09
N SER A 12 53.80 32.31 -43.33
CA SER A 12 52.63 31.46 -43.70
C SER A 12 52.60 30.65 -45.00
N ASP A 13 52.45 29.32 -44.86
CA ASP A 13 51.24 28.63 -45.34
C ASP A 13 51.07 27.28 -44.61
N ALA A 14 49.92 27.10 -43.98
CA ALA A 14 49.53 25.87 -43.31
C ALA A 14 48.72 25.01 -44.30
N GLN A 15 49.18 23.79 -44.57
CA GLN A 15 48.42 22.80 -45.34
C GLN A 15 48.26 21.53 -44.49
N ALA A 16 47.02 21.26 -44.08
CA ALA A 16 46.59 20.07 -43.38
C ALA A 16 46.39 18.90 -44.37
N PRO A 17 46.58 17.62 -43.96
CA PRO A 17 46.27 16.49 -44.81
C PRO A 17 44.76 16.19 -44.82
N GLU A 18 44.26 15.88 -46.01
CA GLU A 18 42.87 15.78 -46.40
C GLU A 18 42.09 14.63 -45.72
N THR A 19 40.86 14.97 -45.37
CA THR A 19 39.79 14.12 -44.83
C THR A 19 39.23 13.22 -45.94
N THR A 20 39.18 11.90 -45.72
CA THR A 20 38.30 11.01 -46.49
C THR A 20 37.20 10.47 -45.58
N THR A 21 36.23 11.32 -45.27
CA THR A 21 34.93 10.86 -44.76
C THR A 21 34.07 10.45 -45.94
N VAL A 22 33.79 9.15 -46.04
CA VAL A 22 32.75 8.61 -46.92
C VAL A 22 31.41 9.17 -46.45
N SER A 23 30.89 10.16 -47.15
CA SER A 23 29.54 10.68 -46.92
C SER A 23 28.54 9.63 -47.40
N GLU A 24 27.83 8.99 -46.46
CA GLU A 24 26.57 8.33 -46.77
C GLU A 24 25.64 9.33 -47.49
N PRO A 25 24.89 8.92 -48.52
CA PRO A 25 23.89 9.79 -49.12
C PRO A 25 22.80 10.06 -48.08
N GLN A 26 22.80 11.27 -47.52
CA GLN A 26 21.64 11.79 -46.78
C GLN A 26 20.48 11.89 -47.78
N VAL A 27 19.60 10.88 -47.75
CA VAL A 27 18.28 10.98 -48.39
C VAL A 27 17.63 12.24 -47.81
N PRO A 28 17.13 13.18 -48.65
CA PRO A 28 16.40 14.33 -48.15
C PRO A 28 15.19 13.80 -47.41
N VAL A 29 15.16 13.93 -46.08
CA VAL A 29 13.97 13.57 -45.31
C VAL A 29 12.90 14.58 -45.67
N ASP A 30 11.83 14.13 -46.33
CA ASP A 30 10.73 14.99 -46.73
C ASP A 30 10.12 15.64 -45.48
N PRO A 31 10.07 16.98 -45.40
CA PRO A 31 9.40 17.68 -44.30
C PRO A 31 7.96 17.19 -44.08
N ALA A 32 7.27 16.72 -45.12
CA ALA A 32 5.95 16.12 -45.01
C ALA A 32 5.96 14.80 -44.21
N ASP A 33 6.97 13.95 -44.40
CA ASP A 33 7.12 12.70 -43.64
C ASP A 33 7.45 12.97 -42.16
N ILE A 34 8.26 13.99 -41.88
CA ILE A 34 8.55 14.43 -40.51
C ILE A 34 7.28 14.96 -39.85
N ASN A 35 6.51 15.79 -40.55
CA ASN A 35 5.26 16.36 -40.05
C ASN A 35 4.21 15.27 -39.82
N ALA A 36 4.06 14.31 -40.74
CA ALA A 36 3.15 13.18 -40.57
C ALA A 36 3.53 12.30 -39.38
N LYS A 37 4.84 11.99 -39.22
CA LYS A 37 5.34 11.25 -38.06
C LYS A 37 5.07 11.99 -36.75
N THR A 38 5.31 13.30 -36.72
CA THR A 38 5.05 14.14 -35.55
C THR A 38 3.57 14.16 -35.21
N LEU A 39 2.69 14.28 -36.21
CA LEU A 39 1.24 14.23 -36.00
C LEU A 39 0.78 12.89 -35.44
N THR A 40 1.31 11.77 -35.93
CA THR A 40 1.04 10.44 -35.38
C THR A 40 1.49 10.34 -33.92
N GLN A 41 2.69 10.84 -33.59
CA GLN A 41 3.18 10.85 -32.21
C GLN A 41 2.31 11.71 -31.29
N LEU A 42 1.81 12.85 -31.77
CA LEU A 42 0.88 13.70 -31.02
C LEU A 42 -0.46 13.00 -30.79
N ASN A 43 -0.99 12.29 -31.79
CA ASN A 43 -2.21 11.50 -31.64
C ASN A 43 -2.02 10.38 -30.60
N THR A 44 -0.90 9.64 -30.66
CA THR A 44 -0.58 8.61 -29.65
C THR A 44 -0.45 9.23 -28.26
N LEU A 45 0.25 10.36 -28.13
CA LEU A 45 0.39 11.06 -26.85
C LEU A 45 -0.99 11.45 -26.28
N MET A 46 -1.90 11.92 -27.13
CA MET A 46 -3.27 12.26 -26.74
C MET A 46 -4.05 11.04 -26.27
N GLU A 47 -4.01 9.94 -27.02
CA GLU A 47 -4.70 8.69 -26.68
C GLU A 47 -4.20 8.10 -25.36
N GLU A 48 -2.89 8.01 -25.17
CA GLU A 48 -2.27 7.51 -23.92
C GLU A 48 -2.61 8.42 -22.73
N SER A 49 -2.62 9.74 -22.93
CA SER A 49 -2.99 10.69 -21.87
C SER A 49 -4.46 10.54 -21.46
N LEU A 50 -5.36 10.26 -22.42
CA LEU A 50 -6.77 10.02 -22.14
C LEU A 50 -6.96 8.74 -21.33
N GLN A 51 -6.25 7.66 -21.68
CA GLN A 51 -6.30 6.41 -20.92
C GLN A 51 -5.80 6.59 -19.48
N ILE A 52 -4.73 7.37 -19.27
CA ILE A 52 -4.26 7.69 -17.91
C ILE A 52 -5.35 8.43 -17.12
N TYR A 53 -6.03 9.41 -17.74
CA TYR A 53 -7.12 10.14 -17.09
C TYR A 53 -8.26 9.20 -16.66
N GLU A 54 -8.65 8.26 -17.53
CA GLU A 54 -9.68 7.26 -17.21
C GLU A 54 -9.24 6.32 -16.07
N LEU A 55 -7.98 5.89 -16.05
CA LEU A 55 -7.43 5.06 -14.99
C LEU A 55 -7.37 5.79 -13.63
N GLU A 56 -7.02 7.08 -13.65
CA GLU A 56 -7.02 7.92 -12.45
C GLU A 56 -8.44 8.08 -11.87
N ASP A 57 -9.46 8.22 -12.70
CA ASP A 57 -10.87 8.25 -12.25
C ASP A 57 -11.33 6.90 -11.66
N GLN A 58 -10.95 5.78 -12.30
CA GLN A 58 -11.26 4.44 -11.78
C GLN A 58 -10.58 4.16 -10.43
N LYS A 59 -9.38 4.72 -10.21
CA LYS A 59 -8.61 4.52 -8.97
C LYS A 59 -9.40 4.92 -7.73
N ASP A 60 -10.07 6.07 -7.75
CA ASP A 60 -10.84 6.57 -6.61
C ASP A 60 -12.05 5.67 -6.30
N THR A 61 -12.71 5.16 -7.34
CA THR A 61 -13.81 4.20 -7.20
C THR A 61 -13.34 2.92 -6.51
N VAL A 62 -12.21 2.36 -6.95
CA VAL A 62 -11.63 1.14 -6.36
C VAL A 62 -11.21 1.36 -4.90
N ILE A 63 -10.66 2.53 -4.56
CA ILE A 63 -10.34 2.89 -3.18
C ILE A 63 -11.60 2.94 -2.30
N GLY A 64 -12.70 3.48 -2.81
CA GLY A 64 -13.99 3.49 -2.11
C GLY A 64 -14.49 2.08 -1.80
N ASP A 65 -14.45 1.18 -2.78
CA ASP A 65 -14.85 -0.21 -2.62
C ASP A 65 -13.96 -0.96 -1.62
N LEU A 66 -12.65 -0.76 -1.70
CA LEU A 66 -11.68 -1.31 -0.75
C LEU A 66 -11.95 -0.83 0.68
N HIS A 67 -12.19 0.47 0.86
CA HIS A 67 -12.54 1.03 2.17
C HIS A 67 -13.78 0.35 2.76
N ASN A 68 -14.83 0.21 1.96
CA ASN A 68 -16.08 -0.43 2.39
C ASN A 68 -15.85 -1.89 2.79
N ALA A 69 -15.15 -2.66 1.97
CA ALA A 69 -14.85 -4.06 2.25
C ALA A 69 -13.99 -4.23 3.52
N LEU A 70 -12.91 -3.44 3.64
CA LEU A 70 -12.01 -3.51 4.79
C LEU A 70 -12.73 -3.09 6.08
N LYS A 71 -13.56 -2.05 6.02
CA LYS A 71 -14.32 -1.55 7.18
C LYS A 71 -15.25 -2.61 7.76
N VAL A 72 -15.89 -3.42 6.92
CA VAL A 72 -16.75 -4.52 7.38
C VAL A 72 -15.93 -5.51 8.21
N ILE A 73 -14.75 -5.90 7.73
CA ILE A 73 -13.87 -6.85 8.42
C ILE A 73 -13.39 -6.27 9.75
N THR A 74 -12.82 -5.07 9.73
CA THR A 74 -12.24 -4.44 10.92
C THR A 74 -13.29 -4.09 11.96
N SER A 75 -14.50 -3.67 11.55
CA SER A 75 -15.62 -3.39 12.45
C SER A 75 -16.17 -4.66 13.09
N PHE A 76 -16.38 -5.73 12.32
CA PHE A 76 -16.87 -7.00 12.83
C PHE A 76 -15.95 -7.57 13.92
N LEU A 77 -14.64 -7.45 13.69
CA LEU A 77 -13.63 -7.98 14.61
C LEU A 77 -13.28 -7.00 15.74
N SER A 78 -13.71 -5.73 15.62
CA SER A 78 -13.38 -4.64 16.56
C SER A 78 -11.87 -4.48 16.78
N PHE A 79 -11.07 -4.72 15.74
CA PHE A 79 -9.62 -4.66 15.81
C PHE A 79 -9.11 -3.23 15.64
N SER A 80 -8.18 -2.86 16.52
CA SER A 80 -7.32 -1.69 16.32
C SER A 80 -5.91 -2.17 16.03
N THR A 81 -5.28 -1.61 15.00
CA THR A 81 -3.98 -2.08 14.52
C THR A 81 -3.00 -0.92 14.48
N PRO A 82 -1.78 -1.05 15.04
CA PRO A 82 -0.76 -0.03 14.88
C PRO A 82 -0.35 0.07 13.40
N VAL A 83 -0.05 1.27 12.95
CA VAL A 83 0.47 1.54 11.60
C VAL A 83 1.81 2.24 11.72
N HIS A 84 2.76 1.87 10.87
CA HIS A 84 4.10 2.45 10.93
C HIS A 84 4.06 3.96 10.58
N PRO A 85 4.56 4.87 11.43
CA PRO A 85 4.51 6.32 11.19
C PRO A 85 5.20 6.75 9.88
N GLY A 86 6.24 6.01 9.47
CA GLY A 86 6.97 6.26 8.23
C GLY A 86 6.11 6.20 6.96
N ILE A 87 4.99 5.46 6.97
CA ILE A 87 4.05 5.43 5.84
C ILE A 87 3.46 6.83 5.58
N PHE A 88 3.34 7.64 6.62
CA PHE A 88 2.77 8.99 6.56
C PHE A 88 3.84 10.09 6.52
N ASN A 89 5.12 9.73 6.33
CA ASN A 89 6.27 10.63 6.48
C ASN A 89 6.32 11.35 7.83
N LEU A 90 5.88 10.66 8.90
CA LEU A 90 5.88 11.20 10.26
C LEU A 90 7.20 10.87 10.99
N PRO A 91 7.57 11.67 12.01
CA PRO A 91 8.68 11.37 12.89
C PRO A 91 8.56 9.98 13.55
N SER A 92 9.69 9.31 13.80
CA SER A 92 9.73 7.95 14.32
C SER A 92 9.17 7.78 15.74
N ASP A 93 9.08 8.87 16.50
CA ASP A 93 8.49 8.92 17.84
C ASP A 93 6.98 9.20 17.83
N SER A 94 6.39 9.41 16.64
CA SER A 94 4.94 9.48 16.48
C SER A 94 4.35 8.07 16.56
N THR A 95 3.07 7.98 16.93
CA THR A 95 2.33 6.71 16.91
C THR A 95 1.11 6.85 16.03
N VAL A 96 0.86 5.84 15.19
CA VAL A 96 -0.36 5.78 14.39
C VAL A 96 -1.13 4.51 14.73
N THR A 97 -2.43 4.66 14.97
CA THR A 97 -3.33 3.54 15.26
C THR A 97 -4.52 3.62 14.34
N MET A 98 -4.74 2.56 13.56
CA MET A 98 -5.95 2.37 12.76
C MET A 98 -7.03 1.74 13.63
N LEU A 99 -8.18 2.40 13.70
CA LEU A 99 -9.35 1.96 14.44
C LEU A 99 -10.24 1.01 13.61
N PRO A 100 -11.20 0.31 14.25
CA PRO A 100 -12.13 -0.58 13.55
C PRO A 100 -12.96 0.10 12.45
N ASP A 101 -13.25 1.39 12.62
CA ASP A 101 -13.99 2.20 11.64
C ASP A 101 -13.09 2.81 10.54
N LEU A 102 -11.83 2.38 10.49
CA LEU A 102 -10.77 2.86 9.60
C LEU A 102 -10.41 4.35 9.79
N LYS A 103 -10.69 4.92 10.97
CA LYS A 103 -10.03 6.18 11.35
C LYS A 103 -8.62 5.91 11.83
N LEU A 104 -7.72 6.81 11.49
CA LEU A 104 -6.33 6.81 11.92
C LEU A 104 -6.16 7.86 13.01
N ILE A 105 -5.85 7.40 14.22
CA ILE A 105 -5.39 8.26 15.31
C ILE A 105 -3.88 8.41 15.16
N ILE A 106 -3.42 9.63 14.89
CA ILE A 106 -2.01 10.00 14.83
C ILE A 106 -1.69 10.81 16.07
N LYS A 107 -0.76 10.33 16.88
CA LYS A 107 -0.22 11.08 18.02
C LYS A 107 1.21 11.49 17.66
N LEU A 108 1.43 12.79 17.61
CA LEU A 108 2.72 13.38 17.30
C LEU A 108 3.60 13.50 18.55
N SER A 109 4.89 13.69 18.33
CA SER A 109 5.95 13.92 19.34
C SER A 109 5.60 15.02 20.35
N ASN A 110 4.91 16.06 19.88
CA ASN A 110 4.51 17.23 20.67
C ASN A 110 3.24 17.01 21.51
N GLY A 111 2.70 15.78 21.52
CA GLY A 111 1.48 15.42 22.25
C GLY A 111 0.19 15.79 21.53
N LYS A 112 0.24 16.43 20.35
CA LYS A 112 -0.93 16.69 19.52
C LYS A 112 -1.47 15.38 18.95
N THR A 113 -2.78 15.21 19.04
CA THR A 113 -3.50 14.09 18.42
C THR A 113 -4.30 14.59 17.23
N GLU A 114 -4.17 13.92 16.10
CA GLU A 114 -4.93 14.14 14.88
C GLU A 114 -5.74 12.88 14.56
N ILE A 115 -6.95 13.07 14.06
CA ILE A 115 -7.81 11.97 13.62
C ILE A 115 -8.10 12.22 12.14
N LYS A 116 -7.66 11.30 11.29
CA LYS A 116 -7.91 11.34 9.84
C LYS A 116 -8.67 10.09 9.41
N LYS A 117 -9.50 10.20 8.37
CA LYS A 117 -10.13 9.03 7.77
C LYS A 117 -9.13 8.34 6.83
N PHE A 118 -9.27 7.03 6.69
CA PHE A 118 -8.51 6.26 5.71
C PHE A 118 -8.61 6.82 4.28
N THR A 119 -9.78 7.30 3.88
CA THR A 119 -10.04 7.87 2.55
C THR A 119 -9.51 9.31 2.38
N ASP A 120 -8.97 9.92 3.44
CA ASP A 120 -8.37 11.26 3.35
C ASP A 120 -6.92 11.19 2.80
N TYR A 121 -6.40 9.99 2.55
CA TYR A 121 -5.05 9.76 2.04
C TYR A 121 -5.06 9.42 0.55
N SER A 122 -3.93 9.65 -0.11
CA SER A 122 -3.77 9.27 -1.51
C SER A 122 -3.78 7.74 -1.66
N PRO A 123 -4.16 7.21 -2.84
CA PRO A 123 -4.20 5.78 -3.11
C PRO A 123 -2.87 5.04 -2.86
N GLU A 124 -1.74 5.73 -3.06
CA GLU A 124 -0.40 5.17 -2.83
C GLU A 124 -0.14 4.95 -1.33
N ILE A 125 -0.57 5.90 -0.49
CA ILE A 125 -0.49 5.78 0.97
C ILE A 125 -1.47 4.72 1.46
N ILE A 126 -2.69 4.69 0.90
CA ILE A 126 -3.69 3.67 1.21
C ILE A 126 -3.15 2.27 0.90
N THR A 127 -2.54 2.07 -0.26
CA THR A 127 -1.91 0.80 -0.64
C THR A 127 -0.87 0.37 0.40
N GLN A 128 0.02 1.28 0.79
CA GLN A 128 1.04 0.99 1.83
C GLN A 128 0.42 0.66 3.19
N ILE A 129 -0.64 1.34 3.60
CA ILE A 129 -1.36 1.01 4.84
C ILE A 129 -1.90 -0.41 4.74
N VAL A 130 -2.57 -0.76 3.63
CA VAL A 130 -3.19 -2.07 3.43
C VAL A 130 -2.15 -3.18 3.42
N GLU A 131 -1.04 -3.01 2.70
CA GLU A 131 0.08 -3.95 2.69
C GLU A 131 0.65 -4.17 4.09
N TYR A 132 0.77 -3.10 4.89
CA TYR A 132 1.29 -3.18 6.25
C TYR A 132 0.34 -3.83 7.25
N VAL A 133 -0.96 -3.52 7.19
CA VAL A 133 -1.96 -3.97 8.17
C VAL A 133 -2.51 -5.35 7.86
N THR A 134 -2.57 -5.77 6.60
CA THR A 134 -3.11 -7.08 6.20
C THR A 134 -2.48 -8.26 6.95
N PRO A 135 -1.14 -8.41 7.01
CA PRO A 135 -0.54 -9.53 7.76
C PRO A 135 -0.88 -9.47 9.26
N GLN A 136 -0.94 -8.29 9.85
CA GLN A 136 -1.32 -8.12 11.26
C GLN A 136 -2.78 -8.51 11.50
N LEU A 137 -3.68 -8.13 10.60
CA LEU A 137 -5.09 -8.51 10.68
C LEU A 137 -5.26 -10.03 10.57
N LEU A 138 -4.50 -10.69 9.69
CA LEU A 138 -4.53 -12.16 9.56
C LEU A 138 -4.11 -12.85 10.86
N GLU A 139 -3.07 -12.36 11.51
CA GLU A 139 -2.61 -12.87 12.82
C GLU A 139 -3.70 -12.71 13.88
N LEU A 140 -4.28 -11.51 13.99
CA LEU A 140 -5.36 -11.22 14.93
C LEU A 140 -6.61 -12.08 14.68
N ILE A 141 -7.00 -12.29 13.42
CA ILE A 141 -8.11 -13.17 13.03
C ILE A 141 -7.84 -14.61 13.49
N SER A 142 -6.63 -15.11 13.25
CA SER A 142 -6.24 -16.47 13.63
C SER A 142 -6.31 -16.66 15.15
N ALA A 143 -5.76 -15.71 15.91
CA ALA A 143 -5.80 -15.72 17.37
C ALA A 143 -7.25 -15.66 17.90
N GLN A 144 -8.09 -14.78 17.33
CA GLN A 144 -9.49 -14.65 17.72
C GLN A 144 -10.29 -15.92 17.44
N LYS A 145 -10.04 -16.57 16.29
CA LYS A 145 -10.68 -17.85 15.93
C LYS A 145 -10.32 -18.94 16.94
N ALA A 146 -9.05 -19.06 17.32
CA ALA A 146 -8.60 -20.03 18.30
C ALA A 146 -9.26 -19.79 19.67
N TYR A 147 -9.27 -18.54 20.14
CA TYR A 147 -9.91 -18.14 21.39
C TYR A 147 -11.42 -18.47 21.41
N LEU A 148 -12.14 -18.18 20.33
CA LEU A 148 -13.57 -18.51 20.23
C LEU A 148 -13.83 -20.01 20.25
N ALA A 149 -13.00 -20.81 19.56
CA ALA A 149 -13.12 -22.26 19.55
C ALA A 149 -12.92 -22.87 20.94
N GLU A 150 -11.92 -22.39 21.68
CA GLU A 150 -11.66 -22.82 23.06
C GLU A 150 -12.84 -22.46 23.97
N LYS A 151 -13.33 -21.21 23.89
CA LYS A 151 -14.45 -20.73 24.69
C LYS A 151 -15.74 -21.52 24.42
N ILE A 152 -16.05 -21.84 23.16
CA ILE A 152 -17.18 -22.69 22.81
C ILE A 152 -17.04 -24.08 23.40
N THR A 153 -15.83 -24.66 23.35
CA THR A 153 -15.54 -25.98 23.90
C THR A 153 -15.71 -26.01 25.42
N PHE A 154 -15.18 -25.00 26.10
CA PHE A 154 -15.38 -24.81 27.54
C PHE A 154 -16.87 -24.71 27.89
N LEU A 155 -17.61 -23.83 27.22
CA LEU A 155 -19.04 -23.64 27.49
C LEU A 155 -19.85 -24.91 27.24
N ARG A 156 -19.58 -25.65 26.16
CA ARG A 156 -20.23 -26.95 25.91
C ARG A 156 -19.95 -27.96 27.01
N THR A 157 -18.71 -28.01 27.50
CA THR A 157 -18.30 -28.93 28.57
C THR A 157 -18.96 -28.58 29.89
N ALA A 158 -18.94 -27.30 30.27
CA ALA A 158 -19.61 -26.80 31.46
C ALA A 158 -21.11 -27.07 31.42
N THR A 159 -21.78 -26.76 30.30
CA THR A 159 -23.20 -27.06 30.10
C THR A 159 -23.49 -28.55 30.25
N LYS A 160 -22.69 -29.43 29.64
CA LYS A 160 -22.86 -30.88 29.77
C LYS A 160 -22.77 -31.35 31.22
N GLN A 161 -21.77 -30.88 31.97
CA GLN A 161 -21.58 -31.24 33.38
C GLN A 161 -22.73 -30.73 34.26
N LEU A 162 -23.16 -29.50 34.07
CA LEU A 162 -24.28 -28.92 34.82
C LEU A 162 -25.61 -29.61 34.49
N SER A 163 -25.85 -29.98 33.24
CA SER A 163 -27.02 -30.77 32.85
C SER A 163 -27.06 -32.14 33.53
N THR A 164 -25.91 -32.79 33.74
CA THR A 164 -25.83 -34.04 34.51
C THR A 164 -26.27 -33.86 35.97
N ILE A 165 -25.92 -32.74 36.61
CA ILE A 165 -26.39 -32.43 37.97
C ILE A 165 -27.92 -32.23 37.98
N SER A 166 -28.45 -31.53 36.98
CA SER A 166 -29.90 -31.33 36.84
C SER A 166 -30.64 -32.65 36.67
N GLN A 167 -30.11 -33.57 35.87
CA GLN A 167 -30.64 -34.92 35.69
C GLN A 167 -30.48 -35.79 36.94
N LEU A 168 -29.38 -35.65 37.70
CA LEU A 168 -29.21 -36.37 38.96
C LEU A 168 -30.28 -35.99 39.98
N LYS A 169 -30.62 -34.69 40.08
CA LYS A 169 -31.67 -34.18 40.96
C LYS A 169 -33.04 -34.77 40.62
N GLU A 170 -33.37 -34.89 39.34
CA GLU A 170 -34.65 -35.48 38.88
C GLU A 170 -34.72 -36.99 39.12
N ASN A 171 -33.58 -37.68 39.18
CA ASN A 171 -33.51 -39.13 39.34
C ASN A 171 -33.13 -39.57 40.78
N ILE A 172 -33.15 -38.67 41.76
CA ILE A 172 -33.04 -39.08 43.17
C ILE A 172 -34.30 -39.90 43.48
N PRO A 173 -34.18 -41.20 43.85
CA PRO A 173 -35.35 -41.99 44.20
C PRO A 173 -36.02 -41.32 45.38
N THR A 174 -37.30 -40.96 45.22
CA THR A 174 -38.15 -40.62 46.36
C THR A 174 -38.11 -41.83 47.26
N ILE A 175 -37.42 -41.72 48.40
CA ILE A 175 -37.52 -42.70 49.48
C ILE A 175 -38.96 -42.55 49.97
N SER A 176 -39.88 -43.26 49.32
CA SER A 176 -41.22 -43.48 49.85
C SER A 176 -41.01 -44.18 51.18
N ASP A 177 -41.36 -43.47 52.26
CA ASP A 177 -41.44 -43.99 53.61
C ASP A 177 -42.10 -45.36 53.59
N SER A 178 -41.27 -46.40 53.61
CA SER A 178 -41.68 -47.75 53.96
C SER A 178 -41.79 -47.74 55.47
N LYS A 179 -42.87 -47.15 56.00
CA LYS A 179 -43.23 -47.36 57.39
C LYS A 179 -43.80 -48.76 57.51
N GLU A 180 -43.09 -49.52 58.32
CA GLU A 180 -43.42 -50.82 58.88
C GLU A 180 -44.80 -50.83 59.57
N GLU A 181 -45.39 -52.03 59.54
CA GLU A 181 -46.49 -52.58 60.35
C GLU A 181 -47.93 -52.08 60.15
#